data_AF-A0A661FPI6-F1
#
_entry.id   AF-A0A661FPI6-F1
#
_cell.length_a   1.000
_cell.length_b   1.000
_cell.length_c   1.000
_cell.angle_alpha   90.00
_cell.angle_beta   90.00
_cell.angle_gamma   90.00
#
_symmetry.space_group_name_H-M   'P 1'
#
loop_
_entity.id
_entity.type
_entity.pdbx_description
1 polymer ?
#
loop_
_entity_poly.entity_id
_entity_poly.type
_entity_poly.pdbx_seq_one_letter_code
_entity_poly.pdbx_strand_id
1 'polypeptide(L)'
;MTDDSLKEEILVNVTPREVRAALLENGILQEVYIERAARRGLISNIYKGKVSRVLPGMQAAFIDIGLERTAFLHASDIFRPGNAENGSADQVKADIRDLVREGEEVVVQVVKDPLGTKGARLTTFI
;
A
#
# COMPACT_ATOMS: atom_id res chain seq x y z
N MET A 1 41.64 1.07 23.35
CA MET A 1 40.27 1.59 23.17
C MET A 1 39.75 0.98 21.89
N THR A 2 39.11 -0.18 21.98
CA THR A 2 38.34 -0.73 20.87
C THR A 2 37.10 0.12 20.74
N ASP A 3 36.82 0.54 19.52
CA ASP A 3 35.59 1.23 19.13
C ASP A 3 34.41 0.32 19.48
N ASP A 4 33.79 0.57 20.63
CA ASP A 4 32.60 -0.15 21.13
C ASP A 4 31.35 0.46 20.47
N SER A 5 31.45 0.76 19.17
CA SER A 5 30.30 1.18 18.38
C SER A 5 29.32 0.01 18.38
N LEU A 6 28.07 0.27 18.79
CA LEU A 6 26.99 -0.71 18.79
C LEU A 6 26.99 -1.47 17.45
N LYS A 7 27.32 -2.76 17.50
CA LYS A 7 27.37 -3.59 16.30
C LYS A 7 25.97 -4.11 16.04
N GLU A 8 25.30 -3.50 15.07
CA GLU A 8 24.00 -3.94 14.57
C GLU A 8 24.18 -4.95 13.43
N GLU A 9 23.45 -6.07 13.49
CA GLU A 9 23.48 -7.13 12.49
C GLU A 9 22.06 -7.57 12.11
N ILE A 10 21.82 -7.78 10.82
CA ILE A 10 20.58 -8.40 10.33
C ILE A 10 20.92 -9.81 9.83
N LEU A 11 20.38 -10.83 10.49
CA LEU A 11 20.53 -12.22 10.07
C LEU A 11 19.30 -12.68 9.29
N VAL A 12 19.49 -13.08 8.04
CA VAL A 12 18.42 -13.58 7.17
C VAL A 12 18.55 -15.09 6.99
N ASN A 13 17.48 -15.83 7.30
CA ASN A 13 17.39 -17.27 7.11
C ASN A 13 16.20 -17.61 6.20
N VAL A 14 16.48 -18.26 5.06
CA VAL A 14 15.48 -18.61 4.06
C VAL A 14 15.28 -20.12 4.04
N THR A 15 14.03 -20.56 4.23
CA THR A 15 13.62 -21.97 4.09
C THR A 15 12.37 -22.09 3.23
N PRO A 16 12.02 -23.29 2.72
CA PRO A 16 10.77 -23.48 1.98
C PRO A 16 9.50 -23.17 2.78
N ARG A 17 9.54 -23.24 4.12
CA ARG A 17 8.36 -23.01 4.99
C ARG A 17 8.22 -21.55 5.42
N GLU A 18 9.34 -20.88 5.67
CA GLU A 18 9.37 -19.51 6.18
C GLU A 18 10.68 -18.80 5.86
N VAL A 19 10.59 -17.48 5.77
CA VAL A 19 11.71 -16.55 5.77
C VAL A 19 11.77 -15.89 7.14
N ARG A 20 12.96 -15.80 7.72
CA ARG A 20 13.18 -15.17 9.02
C ARG A 20 14.24 -14.10 8.89
N ALA A 21 14.00 -12.95 9.50
CA ALA A 21 14.99 -11.89 9.67
C ALA A 21 15.11 -11.57 11.17
N ALA A 22 16.32 -11.49 11.68
CA ALA A 22 16.59 -11.15 13.07
C ALA A 22 17.50 -9.93 13.16
N LEU A 23 17.12 -8.94 13.98
CA LEU A 23 17.97 -7.80 14.34
C LEU A 23 18.74 -8.15 15.60
N LEU A 24 20.07 -8.07 15.54
CA LEU A 24 20.96 -8.27 16.67
C LEU A 24 21.72 -6.98 16.96
N GLU A 25 21.91 -6.70 18.25
CA GLU A 25 22.81 -5.66 18.75
C GLU A 25 23.84 -6.32 19.64
N ASN A 26 25.13 -6.20 19.30
CA ASN A 26 26.25 -6.80 20.03
C ASN A 26 26.08 -8.33 20.22
N GLY A 27 25.54 -9.01 19.21
CA GLY A 27 25.25 -10.44 19.25
C GLY A 27 24.02 -10.83 20.07
N ILE A 28 23.33 -9.86 20.69
CA ILE A 28 22.08 -10.08 21.44
C ILE A 28 20.90 -9.83 20.50
N LEU A 29 19.99 -10.80 20.44
CA LEU A 29 18.77 -10.70 19.65
C LEU A 29 17.84 -9.63 20.20
N GLN A 30 17.43 -8.69 19.35
CA GLN A 30 16.46 -7.64 19.68
C GLN A 30 15.08 -7.96 19.10
N GLU A 31 15.00 -8.24 17.80
CA GLU A 31 13.74 -8.49 17.10
C GLU A 31 13.82 -9.68 16.14
N VAL A 32 12.68 -10.37 15.94
CA VAL A 32 12.53 -11.42 14.92
C VAL A 32 11.28 -11.18 14.08
N TYR A 33 11.47 -11.16 12.78
CA TYR A 33 10.42 -11.16 11.78
C TYR A 33 10.34 -12.54 11.14
N ILE A 34 9.14 -13.13 11.11
CA ILE A 34 8.90 -14.43 10.49
C ILE A 34 7.80 -14.27 9.44
N GLU A 35 8.16 -14.48 8.18
CA GLU A 35 7.25 -14.42 7.05
C GLU A 35 6.97 -15.84 6.52
N ARG A 36 5.69 -16.16 6.36
CA ARG A 36 5.23 -17.44 5.79
C ARG A 36 4.42 -17.16 4.53
N ALA A 37 4.70 -17.88 3.46
CA ALA A 37 4.09 -17.65 2.14
C ALA A 37 2.55 -17.63 2.18
N ALA A 38 1.92 -18.50 2.98
CA ALA A 38 0.48 -18.58 3.13
C ALA A 38 -0.18 -17.37 3.86
N ARG A 39 0.62 -16.46 4.43
CA ARG A 39 0.15 -15.25 5.15
C ARG A 39 0.53 -13.94 4.47
N ARG A 40 0.99 -13.98 3.21
CA ARG A 40 1.28 -12.75 2.48
C ARG A 40 -0.03 -12.06 2.09
N GLY A 41 -0.43 -11.08 2.90
CA GLY A 41 -1.41 -10.08 2.49
C GLY A 41 -0.82 -9.17 1.41
N LEU A 42 -1.68 -8.45 0.72
CA LEU A 42 -1.34 -7.44 -0.28
C LEU A 42 -1.28 -6.04 0.31
N ILE A 43 -1.70 -5.86 1.57
CA ILE A 43 -1.63 -4.58 2.29
C ILE A 43 -0.23 -4.00 2.18
N SER A 44 -0.17 -2.70 1.94
CA SER A 44 1.04 -1.90 1.72
C SER A 44 1.77 -2.13 0.39
N ASN A 45 1.41 -3.14 -0.41
CA ASN A 45 1.96 -3.25 -1.77
C ASN A 45 1.57 -2.03 -2.59
N ILE A 46 2.53 -1.54 -3.38
CA ILE A 46 2.36 -0.40 -4.29
C ILE A 46 2.33 -0.93 -5.73
N TYR A 47 1.36 -0.45 -6.50
CA TYR A 47 1.17 -0.82 -7.89
C TYR A 47 1.07 0.43 -8.75
N LYS A 48 1.52 0.33 -10.00
CA LYS A 48 1.09 1.23 -11.07
C LYS A 48 -0.13 0.59 -11.74
N GLY A 49 -1.31 1.06 -11.37
CA GLY A 49 -2.58 0.53 -11.88
C GLY A 49 -3.13 1.34 -13.05
N LYS A 50 -4.07 0.76 -13.78
CA LYS A 50 -4.81 1.45 -14.85
C LYS A 50 -6.28 1.59 -14.47
N VAL A 51 -6.82 2.80 -14.58
CA VAL A 51 -8.23 3.07 -14.33
C VAL A 51 -9.06 2.35 -15.39
N SER A 52 -9.80 1.33 -14.97
CA SER A 52 -10.63 0.50 -15.86
C SER A 52 -12.03 1.07 -16.05
N ARG A 53 -12.59 1.69 -15.00
CA ARG A 53 -13.93 2.29 -15.02
C ARG A 53 -14.08 3.37 -13.96
N VAL A 54 -14.75 4.47 -14.29
CA VAL A 54 -15.13 5.51 -13.33
C VAL A 54 -16.61 5.39 -12.97
N LEU A 55 -16.95 5.45 -11.67
CA LEU A 55 -18.29 5.25 -11.13
C LEU A 55 -18.75 6.47 -10.31
N PRO A 56 -19.36 7.49 -10.94
CA PRO A 56 -19.77 8.72 -10.26
C PRO A 56 -20.79 8.50 -9.13
N GLY A 57 -21.73 7.57 -9.31
CA GLY A 57 -22.73 7.23 -8.28
C GLY A 57 -22.11 6.65 -7.00
N MET A 58 -20.89 6.12 -7.07
CA MET A 58 -20.13 5.59 -5.93
C MET A 58 -18.95 6.48 -5.53
N GLN A 59 -18.75 7.60 -6.23
CA GLN A 59 -17.57 8.48 -6.08
C GLN A 59 -16.26 7.69 -6.06
N ALA A 60 -16.11 6.75 -6.99
CA ALA A 60 -15.00 5.81 -7.01
C ALA A 60 -14.63 5.34 -8.42
N ALA A 61 -13.47 4.71 -8.54
CA ALA A 61 -12.99 4.10 -9.76
C ALA A 61 -12.49 2.68 -9.50
N PHE A 62 -12.65 1.82 -10.50
CA PHE A 62 -12.06 0.50 -10.52
C PHE A 62 -10.68 0.56 -11.18
N ILE A 63 -9.67 0.07 -10.49
CA ILE A 63 -8.27 0.09 -10.94
C ILE A 63 -7.80 -1.35 -11.19
N ASP A 64 -7.35 -1.60 -12.40
CA ASP A 64 -6.64 -2.85 -12.71
C ASP A 64 -5.19 -2.73 -12.20
N ILE A 65 -4.84 -3.62 -11.28
CA ILE A 65 -3.51 -3.73 -10.68
C ILE A 65 -2.88 -5.12 -10.91
N GLY A 66 -3.42 -5.89 -11.87
CA GLY A 66 -2.91 -7.22 -12.22
C GLY A 66 -3.34 -8.35 -11.28
N LEU A 67 -4.38 -8.15 -10.47
CA LEU A 67 -4.98 -9.18 -9.62
C LEU A 67 -6.24 -9.77 -10.27
N GLU A 68 -6.68 -10.95 -9.80
CA GLU A 68 -7.88 -11.62 -10.31
C GLU A 68 -9.19 -10.82 -10.18
N ARG A 69 -9.19 -9.82 -9.28
CA ARG A 69 -10.32 -8.92 -9.04
C ARG A 69 -9.82 -7.49 -9.16
N THR A 70 -10.58 -6.69 -9.90
CA THR A 70 -10.29 -5.25 -10.03
C THR A 70 -10.38 -4.58 -8.67
N ALA A 71 -9.37 -3.78 -8.35
CA ALA A 71 -9.28 -3.07 -7.09
C ALA A 71 -10.11 -1.78 -7.11
N PHE A 72 -10.41 -1.23 -5.94
CA PHE A 72 -11.33 -0.12 -5.76
C PHE A 72 -10.61 1.09 -5.14
N LEU A 73 -10.72 2.24 -5.80
CA LEU A 73 -10.17 3.53 -5.35
C LEU A 73 -11.31 4.55 -5.18
N HIS A 74 -11.53 5.04 -3.95
CA HIS A 74 -12.55 6.05 -3.67
C HIS A 74 -11.98 7.46 -3.83
N ALA A 75 -12.82 8.44 -4.19
CA ALA A 75 -12.41 9.84 -4.41
C ALA A 75 -11.68 10.46 -3.20
N SER A 76 -12.08 10.09 -1.96
CA SER A 76 -11.40 10.55 -0.74
C SER A 76 -9.98 10.01 -0.57
N ASP A 77 -9.64 8.93 -1.26
CA ASP A 77 -8.36 8.23 -1.15
C ASP A 77 -7.42 8.64 -2.32
N ILE A 78 -7.76 9.73 -3.03
CA ILE A 78 -6.95 10.31 -4.10
C ILE A 78 -6.33 11.62 -3.60
N PHE A 79 -5.00 11.62 -3.52
CA PHE A 79 -4.19 12.77 -3.19
C PHE A 79 -4.30 13.86 -4.27
N ARG A 80 -4.36 15.12 -3.84
CA ARG A 80 -4.35 16.29 -4.71
C ARG A 80 -3.23 17.24 -4.29
N PRO A 81 -2.34 17.65 -5.19
CA PRO A 81 -1.25 18.58 -4.86
C PRO A 81 -1.70 19.93 -4.26
N GLY A 82 -2.97 20.33 -4.43
CA GLY A 82 -3.51 21.57 -3.86
C GLY A 82 -4.22 21.45 -2.50
N ASN A 83 -4.38 20.23 -1.95
CA ASN A 83 -5.07 20.03 -0.66
C ASN A 83 -4.14 20.17 0.56
N ALA A 84 -2.83 20.22 0.35
CA ALA A 84 -1.84 20.24 1.44
C ALA A 84 -1.61 21.62 2.07
N GLU A 85 -1.94 22.71 1.36
CA GLU A 85 -1.57 24.07 1.79
C GLU A 85 -2.67 24.84 2.53
N ASN A 86 -3.94 24.44 2.41
CA ASN A 86 -5.06 25.14 3.04
C ASN A 86 -5.66 24.29 4.16
N GLY A 87 -5.17 24.48 5.39
CA GLY A 87 -5.70 23.89 6.63
C GLY A 87 -7.11 24.36 7.02
N SER A 88 -7.96 24.73 6.06
CA SER A 88 -9.35 25.11 6.25
C SER A 88 -10.27 23.97 5.85
N ALA A 89 -11.11 23.57 6.80
CA ALA A 89 -12.09 22.49 6.76
C ALA A 89 -13.25 22.70 5.75
N ASP A 90 -12.93 23.04 4.51
CA ASP A 90 -13.86 23.07 3.38
C ASP A 90 -13.26 22.22 2.24
N GLN A 91 -13.11 20.93 2.51
CA GLN A 91 -12.88 19.95 1.46
C GLN A 91 -14.16 19.89 0.62
N VAL A 92 -14.25 20.71 -0.43
CA VAL A 92 -15.17 20.43 -1.52
C VAL A 92 -14.85 19.01 -1.98
N LYS A 93 -15.72 18.06 -1.62
CA LYS A 93 -15.63 16.66 -2.07
C LYS A 93 -15.73 16.69 -3.57
N ALA A 94 -14.59 16.71 -4.21
CA ALA A 94 -14.54 16.85 -5.63
C ALA A 94 -14.88 15.52 -6.29
N ASP A 95 -15.57 15.63 -7.43
CA ASP A 95 -16.17 14.47 -8.06
C ASP A 95 -15.08 13.56 -8.62
N ILE A 96 -15.31 12.25 -8.57
CA ILE A 96 -14.39 11.27 -9.14
C ILE A 96 -14.09 11.50 -10.63
N ARG A 97 -15.03 12.10 -11.38
CA ARG A 97 -14.85 12.45 -12.80
C ARG A 97 -13.78 13.52 -13.03
N ASP A 98 -13.52 14.34 -12.02
CA ASP A 98 -12.49 15.38 -12.07
C ASP A 98 -11.14 14.87 -11.54
N LEU A 99 -11.14 13.68 -10.92
CA LEU A 99 -9.97 13.07 -10.28
C LEU A 99 -9.19 12.15 -11.20
N VAL A 100 -9.91 11.30 -11.93
CA VAL A 100 -9.32 10.24 -12.75
C VAL A 100 -10.17 9.98 -13.98
N ARG A 101 -9.53 9.50 -15.04
CA ARG A 101 -10.19 9.15 -16.31
C ARG A 101 -9.96 7.68 -16.64
N GLU A 102 -10.92 7.07 -17.35
CA GLU A 102 -10.72 5.71 -17.85
C GLU A 102 -9.49 5.64 -18.76
N GLY A 103 -8.68 4.60 -18.56
CA GLY A 103 -7.41 4.39 -19.25
C GLY A 103 -6.20 5.06 -18.62
N GLU A 104 -6.38 5.99 -17.68
CA GLU A 104 -5.31 6.69 -16.97
C GLU A 104 -4.51 5.72 -16.09
N GLU A 105 -3.19 5.90 -16.02
CA GLU A 105 -2.34 5.17 -15.10
C GLU A 105 -2.20 5.92 -13.77
N VAL A 106 -2.32 5.22 -12.65
CA VAL A 106 -2.26 5.79 -11.30
C VAL A 106 -1.41 4.92 -10.38
N VAL A 107 -0.56 5.55 -9.59
CA VAL A 107 0.21 4.85 -8.54
C VAL A 107 -0.67 4.73 -7.30
N VAL A 108 -0.83 3.52 -6.82
CA VAL A 108 -1.75 3.17 -5.72
C VAL A 108 -1.09 2.23 -4.73
N GLN A 109 -1.46 2.37 -3.46
CA GLN A 109 -1.10 1.43 -2.40
C GLN A 109 -2.35 0.69 -1.91
N VAL A 110 -2.22 -0.60 -1.62
CA VAL A 110 -3.30 -1.39 -1.02
C VAL A 110 -3.43 -1.05 0.46
N VAL A 111 -4.62 -0.61 0.87
CA VAL A 111 -4.96 -0.35 2.28
C VAL A 111 -5.78 -1.47 2.91
N LYS A 112 -6.47 -2.27 2.09
CA LYS A 112 -7.21 -3.47 2.53
C LYS A 112 -7.12 -4.57 1.49
N ASP A 113 -6.89 -5.78 1.97
CA ASP A 113 -6.91 -6.99 1.14
C ASP A 113 -8.26 -7.21 0.43
N PRO A 114 -8.27 -7.91 -0.71
CA PRO A 114 -9.49 -8.42 -1.31
C PRO A 114 -10.26 -9.30 -0.32
N LEU A 115 -11.59 -9.23 -0.35
CA LEU A 115 -12.46 -10.04 0.50
C LEU A 115 -13.63 -10.61 -0.29
N GLY A 116 -13.66 -11.95 -0.42
CA GLY A 116 -14.69 -12.65 -1.18
C GLY A 116 -14.72 -12.20 -2.64
N THR A 117 -15.82 -11.57 -3.06
CA THR A 117 -15.98 -11.03 -4.42
C THR A 117 -15.49 -9.59 -4.57
N LYS A 118 -15.12 -8.92 -3.47
CA LYS A 118 -14.63 -7.53 -3.49
C LYS A 118 -13.12 -7.51 -3.70
N GLY A 119 -12.65 -6.70 -4.66
CA GLY A 119 -11.22 -6.45 -4.84
C GLY A 119 -10.61 -5.65 -3.69
N ALA A 120 -9.28 -5.48 -3.75
CA ALA A 120 -8.53 -4.70 -2.77
C ALA A 120 -9.00 -3.23 -2.71
N ARG A 121 -8.88 -2.59 -1.55
CA ARG A 121 -9.06 -1.14 -1.42
C ARG A 121 -7.72 -0.44 -1.60
N LEU A 122 -7.73 0.67 -2.33
CA LEU A 122 -6.54 1.43 -2.71
C LEU A 122 -6.54 2.85 -2.16
N THR A 123 -5.35 3.44 -2.10
CA THR A 123 -5.09 4.87 -1.83
C THR A 123 -3.98 5.39 -2.73
N THR A 124 -3.95 6.68 -3.06
CA THR A 124 -2.79 7.34 -3.68
C THR A 124 -1.99 8.20 -2.69
N PHE A 125 -2.37 8.19 -1.40
CA PHE A 125 -1.57 8.78 -0.32
C PHE A 125 -0.46 7.80 0.06
N ILE A 126 0.66 7.89 -0.65
CA ILE A 126 1.86 7.05 -0.50
C ILE A 126 2.96 7.85 0.17
#